data_AF-A0A101G7Z0-F1
#
_entry.id   AF-A0A101G7Z0-F1
#
_cell.length_a   1.000
_cell.length_b   1.000
_cell.length_c   1.000
_cell.angle_alpha   90.00
_cell.angle_beta   90.00
_cell.angle_gamma   90.00
#
_symmetry.space_group_name_H-M   'P 1'
#
loop_
_entity.id
_entity.type
_entity.pdbx_description
1 polymer ?
#
loop_
_entity_poly.entity_id
_entity_poly.type
_entity_poly.pdbx_seq_one_letter_code
_entity_poly.pdbx_strand_id
1 'polypeptide(L)'
;MWMVRNHPDKPFARYADDAVAHCRSKEDAEKLHDSLKKRFAECRLELHPDKTRIVYCKDDDRRGNHPEIKFDFLGYTFRSRRSKNRHGKHFINFTPAVSNKAKKAMRQKIHDWRIHLKPDKTLEDLSRMFNP
;
A
#
# COMPACT_ATOMS: atom_id res chain seq x y z
N MET A 1 -14.58 2.97 18.04
CA MET A 1 -14.16 2.11 16.90
C MET A 1 -14.11 0.65 17.36
N TRP A 2 -14.71 -0.29 16.61
CA TRP A 2 -14.79 -1.71 16.98
C TRP A 2 -13.41 -2.40 17.03
N MET A 3 -12.51 -2.07 16.09
CA MET A 3 -11.13 -2.58 16.08
C MET A 3 -10.36 -2.23 17.35
N VAL A 4 -10.41 -0.96 17.78
CA VAL A 4 -9.74 -0.50 19.02
C VAL A 4 -10.28 -1.19 20.26
N ARG A 5 -11.57 -1.55 20.28
CA ARG A 5 -12.21 -2.22 21.42
C ARG A 5 -11.92 -3.72 21.49
N ASN A 6 -11.89 -4.41 20.34
CA ASN A 6 -11.77 -5.88 20.29
C ASN A 6 -10.36 -6.38 19.97
N HIS A 7 -9.54 -5.54 19.33
CA HIS A 7 -8.17 -5.86 18.91
C HIS A 7 -7.21 -4.68 19.17
N PRO A 8 -7.10 -4.20 20.43
CA PRO A 8 -6.24 -3.06 20.76
C PRO A 8 -4.74 -3.32 20.50
N ASP A 9 -4.34 -4.59 20.45
CA ASP A 9 -2.97 -5.04 20.21
C ASP A 9 -2.55 -4.96 18.73
N LYS A 10 -3.49 -4.68 17.82
CA LYS A 10 -3.27 -4.71 16.37
C LYS A 10 -3.34 -3.30 15.78
N PRO A 11 -2.19 -2.68 15.45
CA PRO A 11 -2.17 -1.43 14.73
C PRO A 11 -2.92 -1.55 13.41
N PHE A 12 -3.87 -0.66 13.16
CA PHE A 12 -4.64 -0.66 11.92
C PHE A 12 -4.72 0.75 11.32
N ALA A 13 -4.78 0.81 10.01
CA ALA A 13 -5.06 2.01 9.23
C ALA A 13 -6.32 1.78 8.41
N ARG A 14 -7.18 2.78 8.30
CA ARG A 14 -8.40 2.74 7.48
C ARG A 14 -8.55 4.05 6.74
N TYR A 15 -8.90 3.97 5.47
CA TYR A 15 -9.24 5.07 4.61
C TYR A 15 -10.49 4.70 3.80
N ALA A 16 -11.61 5.37 4.07
CA ALA A 16 -12.92 5.00 3.52
C ALA A 16 -13.24 3.50 3.72
N ASP A 17 -13.33 2.75 2.63
CA ASP A 17 -13.58 1.31 2.54
C ASP A 17 -12.31 0.44 2.58
N ASP A 18 -11.14 1.01 2.30
CA ASP A 18 -9.86 0.31 2.36
C ASP A 18 -9.27 0.32 3.77
N ALA A 19 -8.84 -0.84 4.26
CA ALA A 19 -8.21 -0.99 5.57
C ALA A 19 -7.03 -1.96 5.54
N VAL A 20 -6.02 -1.71 6.38
CA VAL A 20 -4.85 -2.57 6.59
C VAL A 20 -4.64 -2.74 8.09
N ALA A 21 -4.47 -3.98 8.55
CA ALA A 21 -4.16 -4.30 9.93
C ALA A 21 -2.84 -5.07 10.04
N HIS A 22 -2.03 -4.73 11.03
CA HIS A 22 -0.75 -5.37 11.28
C HIS A 22 -0.91 -6.49 12.30
N CYS A 23 -0.44 -7.69 11.94
CA CYS A 23 -0.40 -8.86 12.81
C CYS A 23 1.04 -9.38 12.90
N ARG A 24 1.41 -9.97 14.05
CA ARG A 24 2.77 -10.47 14.29
C ARG A 24 3.00 -11.86 13.71
N SER A 25 1.95 -12.69 13.72
CA SER A 25 1.96 -14.06 13.22
C SER A 25 0.86 -14.28 12.18
N LYS A 26 0.98 -15.37 11.41
CA LYS A 26 -0.05 -15.81 10.47
C LYS A 26 -1.34 -16.21 11.22
N GLU A 27 -1.20 -16.95 12.32
CA GLU A 27 -2.34 -17.38 13.14
C GLU A 27 -3.13 -16.20 13.71
N ASP A 28 -2.45 -15.12 14.15
CA ASP A 28 -3.12 -13.90 14.61
C ASP A 28 -3.87 -13.19 13.48
N ALA A 29 -3.32 -13.22 12.27
CA ALA A 29 -3.96 -12.64 11.09
C ALA A 29 -5.21 -13.44 10.68
N GLU A 30 -5.15 -14.78 10.73
CA GLU A 30 -6.30 -15.65 10.46
C GLU A 30 -7.40 -15.46 11.51
N LYS A 31 -7.06 -15.41 12.81
CA LYS A 31 -8.01 -15.10 13.89
C LYS A 31 -8.66 -13.73 13.70
N LEU A 32 -7.88 -12.70 13.33
CA LEU A 32 -8.42 -11.38 13.03
C LEU A 32 -9.36 -11.42 11.82
N HIS A 33 -8.98 -12.14 10.76
CA HIS A 33 -9.79 -12.28 9.56
C HIS A 33 -11.16 -12.90 9.86
N ASP A 34 -11.20 -13.97 10.66
CA ASP A 34 -12.46 -14.61 11.06
C ASP A 34 -13.32 -13.71 11.95
N SER A 35 -12.68 -12.97 12.86
CA SER A 35 -13.35 -11.98 13.71
C SER A 35 -13.98 -10.86 12.87
N LEU A 36 -13.25 -10.34 11.88
CA LEU A 36 -13.75 -9.34 10.94
C LEU A 36 -14.88 -9.89 10.09
N LYS A 37 -14.80 -11.15 9.63
CA LYS A 37 -15.87 -11.79 8.84
C LYS A 37 -17.19 -11.84 9.61
N LYS A 38 -17.15 -12.24 10.88
CA LYS A 38 -18.32 -12.22 11.77
C LYS A 38 -18.87 -10.79 11.93
N ARG A 39 -17.99 -9.83 12.17
CA ARG A 39 -18.39 -8.43 12.35
C ARG A 39 -19.02 -7.82 11.09
N PHE A 40 -18.48 -8.12 9.91
CA PHE A 40 -19.04 -7.66 8.64
C PHE A 40 -20.43 -8.26 8.43
N ALA A 41 -20.61 -9.55 8.72
CA ALA A 41 -21.91 -10.21 8.63
C ALA A 41 -22.97 -9.60 9.57
N GLU A 42 -22.61 -9.24 10.82
CA GLU A 42 -23.49 -8.50 11.74
C GLU A 42 -23.94 -7.15 11.15
N CYS A 43 -23.06 -6.48 10.41
CA CYS A 43 -23.34 -5.24 9.71
C CYS A 43 -24.04 -5.45 8.36
N ARG A 44 -24.39 -6.69 7.98
CA ARG A 44 -24.92 -7.07 6.66
C ARG A 44 -24.00 -6.70 5.50
N LEU A 45 -22.70 -6.76 5.75
CA LEU A 45 -21.63 -6.59 4.76
C LEU A 45 -20.90 -7.92 4.57
N GLU A 46 -20.27 -8.08 3.41
CA GLU A 46 -19.42 -9.23 3.10
C GLU A 46 -18.00 -8.77 2.81
N LEU A 47 -17.01 -9.45 3.41
CA LEU A 47 -15.62 -9.27 3.04
C LEU A 47 -15.38 -9.92 1.68
N HIS A 48 -14.95 -9.12 0.71
CA HIS A 48 -14.66 -9.64 -0.62
C HIS A 48 -13.47 -10.61 -0.56
N PRO A 49 -13.63 -11.88 -0.98
CA PRO A 49 -12.62 -12.93 -0.80
C PRO A 49 -11.32 -12.63 -1.56
N ASP A 50 -11.41 -12.07 -2.78
CA ASP A 50 -10.20 -11.78 -3.57
C ASP A 50 -9.47 -10.48 -3.16
N LYS A 51 -10.20 -9.53 -2.56
CA LYS A 51 -9.60 -8.27 -2.09
C LYS A 51 -8.95 -8.46 -0.72
N THR A 52 -9.58 -9.24 0.15
CA THR A 52 -9.12 -9.46 1.52
C THR A 52 -8.07 -10.57 1.53
N ARG A 53 -6.81 -10.22 1.76
CA ARG A 53 -5.69 -11.17 1.72
C ARG A 53 -4.75 -10.96 2.88
N ILE A 54 -4.15 -12.04 3.36
CA ILE A 54 -3.07 -12.01 4.36
C ILE A 54 -1.76 -11.92 3.60
N VAL A 55 -1.05 -10.80 3.75
CA VAL A 55 0.22 -10.55 3.05
C VAL A 55 1.40 -10.71 3.99
N TYR A 56 2.37 -11.51 3.56
CA TYR A 56 3.63 -11.69 4.27
C TYR A 56 4.57 -10.52 4.02
N CYS A 57 4.83 -9.75 5.08
CA CYS A 57 5.78 -8.64 5.06
C CYS A 57 7.21 -9.18 5.17
N LYS A 58 7.80 -9.55 4.03
CA LYS A 58 9.16 -10.09 3.95
C LYS A 58 10.23 -9.01 4.21
N ASP A 59 11.12 -9.26 5.16
CA ASP A 59 12.31 -8.45 5.48
C ASP A 59 13.57 -9.35 5.59
N ASP A 60 14.70 -8.78 6.02
CA ASP A 60 15.99 -9.50 6.08
C ASP A 60 15.99 -10.66 7.09
N ASP A 61 15.25 -10.50 8.19
CA ASP A 61 15.10 -11.49 9.27
C ASP A 61 14.02 -12.54 8.92
N ARG A 62 13.00 -12.14 8.16
CA ARG A 62 11.85 -12.96 7.77
C ARG A 62 12.04 -13.61 6.41
N ARG A 63 12.70 -14.77 6.37
CA ARG A 63 13.05 -15.47 5.11
C ARG A 63 11.97 -16.40 4.55
N GLY A 64 10.80 -16.48 5.18
CA GLY A 64 9.68 -17.32 4.76
C GLY A 64 9.29 -17.13 3.30
N ASN A 65 8.72 -18.17 2.70
CA ASN A 65 8.21 -18.13 1.34
C ASN A 65 6.68 -18.23 1.37
N HIS A 66 6.02 -17.23 0.80
CA HIS A 66 4.57 -17.10 0.77
C HIS A 66 4.14 -16.59 -0.60
N PRO A 67 2.93 -16.93 -1.08
CA PRO A 67 2.45 -16.47 -2.37
C PRO A 67 2.21 -14.95 -2.39
N GLU A 68 1.60 -14.43 -1.32
CA GLU A 68 1.26 -13.02 -1.19
C GLU A 68 2.35 -12.29 -0.39
N ILE A 69 3.21 -11.54 -1.09
CA ILE A 69 4.35 -10.78 -0.51
C ILE A 69 4.31 -9.28 -0.82
N LYS A 70 3.22 -8.81 -1.43
CA LYS A 70 3.03 -7.41 -1.80
C LYS A 70 1.56 -7.05 -1.75
N PHE A 71 1.27 -5.78 -1.47
CA PHE A 71 -0.08 -5.22 -1.59
C PHE A 71 -0.02 -3.76 -2.03
N ASP A 72 -1.14 -3.29 -2.57
CA ASP A 72 -1.34 -1.88 -2.89
C ASP A 72 -2.25 -1.25 -1.83
N PHE A 73 -1.88 -0.07 -1.34
CA PHE A 73 -2.70 0.72 -0.41
C PHE A 73 -2.51 2.21 -0.73
N LEU A 74 -3.61 2.93 -0.95
CA LEU A 74 -3.63 4.37 -1.25
C LEU A 74 -2.66 4.80 -2.36
N GLY A 75 -2.55 4.00 -3.43
CA GLY A 75 -1.67 4.31 -4.56
C GLY A 75 -0.20 3.95 -4.36
N TYR A 76 0.17 3.34 -3.24
CA TYR A 76 1.50 2.81 -2.97
C TYR A 76 1.51 1.29 -2.98
N THR A 77 2.53 0.70 -3.60
CA THR A 77 2.81 -0.73 -3.51
C THR A 77 3.82 -0.99 -2.41
N PHE A 78 3.39 -1.71 -1.39
CA PHE A 78 4.24 -2.22 -0.32
C PHE A 78 4.81 -3.58 -0.72
N ARG A 79 6.14 -3.73 -0.60
CA ARG A 79 6.86 -4.99 -0.87
C ARG A 79 8.25 -4.96 -0.23
N SER A 80 8.91 -6.10 -0.19
CA SER A 80 10.33 -6.18 0.15
C SER A 80 11.19 -5.39 -0.84
N ARG A 81 12.06 -4.52 -0.32
CA ARG A 81 12.95 -3.64 -1.08
C ARG A 81 14.28 -3.49 -0.35
N ARG A 82 15.36 -3.34 -1.12
CA ARG A 82 16.66 -2.99 -0.57
C ARG A 82 16.64 -1.54 -0.09
N SER A 83 16.93 -1.33 1.18
CA SER A 83 17.09 -0.03 1.84
C SER A 83 18.52 0.13 2.32
N LYS A 84 18.98 1.37 2.46
CA LYS A 84 20.32 1.72 2.97
C LYS A 84 20.17 2.41 4.32
N ASN A 85 20.89 1.92 5.33
CA ASN A 85 20.88 2.57 6.65
C ASN A 85 21.86 3.77 6.69
N ARG A 86 21.84 4.54 7.78
CA ARG A 86 22.73 5.69 7.99
C ARG A 86 24.22 5.33 7.95
N HIS A 87 24.56 4.08 8.26
CA HIS A 87 25.93 3.55 8.25
C HIS A 87 26.35 2.95 6.90
N GLY A 88 25.52 3.08 5.86
CA GLY A 88 25.81 2.60 4.51
C GLY A 88 25.58 1.10 4.27
N LYS A 89 25.13 0.34 5.28
CA LYS A 89 24.77 -1.07 5.14
C LYS A 89 23.42 -1.20 4.43
N HIS A 90 23.36 -2.11 3.47
CA HIS A 90 22.12 -2.47 2.79
C HIS A 90 21.38 -3.55 3.58
N PHE A 91 20.06 -3.40 3.68
CA PHE A 91 19.18 -4.38 4.31
C PHE A 91 17.87 -4.48 3.53
N ILE A 92 17.14 -5.58 3.67
CA ILE A 92 15.81 -5.72 3.06
C ILE A 92 14.78 -5.19 4.04
N ASN A 93 14.00 -4.21 3.60
CA ASN A 93 12.90 -3.65 4.36
C ASN A 93 11.59 -3.75 3.57
N PHE A 94 10.47 -3.81 4.27
CA PHE A 94 9.15 -3.79 3.66
C PHE A 94 8.65 -2.35 3.58
N THR A 95 8.80 -1.72 2.42
CA THR A 95 8.60 -0.27 2.26
C THR A 95 7.65 0.07 1.11
N PRO A 96 6.86 1.16 1.25
CA PRO A 96 6.00 1.64 0.18
C PRO A 96 6.85 2.27 -0.94
N ALA A 97 6.37 2.13 -2.17
CA ALA A 97 6.76 3.00 -3.28
C ALA A 97 5.56 3.25 -4.17
N VAL A 98 5.60 4.30 -5.01
CA VAL A 98 4.52 4.61 -5.95
C VAL A 98 4.12 3.35 -6.73
N SER A 99 2.83 3.03 -6.69
CA SER A 99 2.30 1.85 -7.37
C SER A 99 2.47 1.94 -8.88
N ASN A 100 2.51 0.79 -9.57
CA ASN A 100 2.62 0.78 -11.02
C ASN A 100 1.42 1.47 -11.70
N LYS A 101 0.23 1.37 -11.09
CA LYS A 101 -0.98 2.07 -11.53
C LYS A 101 -0.81 3.58 -11.43
N ALA A 102 -0.35 4.08 -10.27
CA ALA A 102 -0.09 5.50 -10.08
C ALA A 102 1.03 6.01 -11.02
N LYS A 103 2.12 5.25 -11.19
CA LYS A 103 3.18 5.57 -12.17
C LYS A 103 2.65 5.69 -13.60
N LYS A 104 1.76 4.77 -14.01
CA LYS A 104 1.15 4.81 -15.34
C LYS A 104 0.28 6.05 -15.49
N ALA A 105 -0.54 6.39 -14.50
CA ALA A 105 -1.36 7.60 -14.52
C ALA A 105 -0.50 8.89 -14.59
N MET A 106 0.57 8.97 -13.81
CA MET A 106 1.50 10.12 -13.84
C MET A 106 2.17 10.26 -15.22
N ARG A 107 2.66 9.15 -15.79
CA ARG A 107 3.27 9.15 -17.13
C ARG A 107 2.27 9.57 -18.21
N GLN A 108 1.04 9.09 -18.13
CA GLN A 108 -0.02 9.47 -19.06
C GLN A 108 -0.32 10.97 -18.97
N LYS A 109 -0.45 11.52 -17.76
CA LYS A 109 -0.65 12.96 -17.55
C LYS A 109 0.48 13.79 -18.18
N ILE A 110 1.73 13.39 -17.98
CA ILE A 110 2.90 14.06 -18.58
C ILE A 110 2.89 13.95 -20.12
N HIS A 111 2.55 12.78 -20.64
CA HIS A 111 2.42 12.57 -22.08
C HIS A 111 1.34 13.50 -22.69
N ASP A 112 0.20 13.62 -22.03
CA ASP A 112 -0.94 14.41 -22.51
C ASP A 112 -0.69 15.93 -22.46
N TRP A 113 0.29 16.39 -21.69
CA TRP A 113 0.76 17.78 -21.73
C TRP A 113 1.36 18.17 -23.08
N ARG A 114 1.84 17.18 -23.86
CA ARG A 114 2.46 17.38 -25.19
C ARG A 114 3.46 18.53 -25.20
N ILE A 115 4.37 18.55 -24.21
CA ILE A 115 5.36 19.63 -24.02
C ILE A 115 6.20 19.87 -25.28
N HIS A 116 6.50 18.81 -26.04
CA HIS A 116 7.21 18.88 -27.31
C HIS A 116 6.50 19.71 -28.39
N LEU A 117 5.19 19.98 -28.26
CA LEU A 117 4.41 20.85 -29.14
C LEU A 117 4.30 22.30 -28.59
N LYS A 118 5.07 22.65 -27.56
CA LYS A 118 5.07 23.99 -26.92
C LYS A 118 6.48 24.61 -26.91
N PRO A 119 7.14 24.75 -28.07
CA PRO A 119 8.49 25.29 -28.14
C PRO A 119 8.55 26.78 -27.76
N ASP A 120 7.43 27.48 -27.78
CA ASP A 120 7.27 28.90 -27.45
C ASP A 120 7.17 29.16 -25.93
N LYS A 121 7.13 28.12 -25.10
CA LYS A 121 6.95 28.24 -23.65
C LYS A 121 8.27 28.08 -22.91
N THR A 122 8.49 28.98 -21.95
CA THR A 122 9.62 28.89 -21.01
C THR A 122 9.38 27.79 -19.96
N LEU A 123 10.43 27.42 -19.22
CA LEU A 123 10.31 26.47 -18.11
C LEU A 123 9.31 26.98 -17.05
N GLU A 124 9.33 28.28 -16.78
CA GLU A 124 8.45 28.97 -15.84
C GLU A 124 6.99 28.92 -16.30
N ASP A 125 6.73 29.09 -17.60
CA ASP A 125 5.38 28.97 -18.17
C ASP A 125 4.86 27.54 -18.07
N LEU A 126 5.69 26.55 -18.41
CA LEU A 126 5.34 25.14 -18.27
C LEU A 126 5.08 24.77 -16.80
N SER A 127 5.87 25.32 -15.87
CA SER A 127 5.63 25.16 -14.44
C SER A 127 4.26 25.71 -14.06
N ARG A 128 3.93 26.96 -14.38
CA ARG A 128 2.62 27.56 -14.06
C ARG A 128 1.44 26.81 -14.69
N MET A 129 1.60 26.27 -15.90
CA MET A 129 0.55 25.56 -16.61
C MET A 129 0.23 24.18 -16.03
N PHE A 130 1.22 23.49 -15.45
CA PHE A 130 1.12 22.08 -15.10
C PHE A 130 1.40 21.76 -13.62
N ASN A 131 1.74 22.78 -12.81
CA ASN A 131 1.85 22.62 -11.36
C ASN A 131 0.49 22.20 -10.78
N PRO A 132 0.41 21.08 -10.03
CA PRO A 132 -0.81 20.66 -9.35
C PRO A 132 -1.21 21.59 -8.20
#